data_AF-A0A1F8TSU0-F1
#
_entry.id   AF-A0A1F8TSU0-F1
#
_cell.length_a   1.000
_cell.length_b   1.000
_cell.length_c   1.000
_cell.angle_alpha   90.00
_cell.angle_beta   90.00
_cell.angle_gamma   90.00
#
_symmetry.space_group_name_H-M   'P 1'
#
loop_
_entity.id
_entity.type
_entity.pdbx_description
1 polymer ?
#
loop_
_entity_poly.entity_id
_entity_poly.type
_entity_poly.pdbx_seq_one_letter_code
_entity_poly.pdbx_strand_id
1 'polypeptide(L)'
;MTILSAVTRLCEQRTGHRIPILVHGYDYAVPDGRGFAGGWGFLPGPWLEPGFREKGYEDKKEVRLDLVKQMIDRFNEMLQGMVKSPSFSHVKYIDLRNTLSFGNNYKKDWANELHPTAAGFERVTNRFASILDALP
;
A
#
# COMPACT_ATOMS: atom_id res chain seq x y z
N MET A 1 17.85 5.40 -16.35
CA MET A 1 16.48 4.98 -16.74
C MET A 1 15.79 4.41 -15.50
N THR A 2 14.63 4.94 -15.09
CA THR A 2 13.85 4.35 -13.98
C THR A 2 12.88 3.30 -14.51
N ILE A 3 12.35 2.44 -13.63
CA ILE A 3 11.28 1.48 -13.99
C ILE A 3 10.10 2.21 -14.63
N LEU A 4 9.68 3.34 -14.03
CA LEU A 4 8.54 4.11 -14.51
C LEU A 4 8.77 4.73 -15.90
N SER A 5 9.99 5.23 -16.17
CA SER A 5 10.35 5.70 -17.51
C SER A 5 10.36 4.55 -18.53
N ALA A 6 10.81 3.36 -18.15
CA ALA A 6 10.80 2.19 -19.02
C ALA A 6 9.37 1.73 -19.33
N VAL A 7 8.49 1.67 -18.32
CA VAL A 7 7.07 1.36 -18.49
C VAL A 7 6.40 2.39 -19.40
N THR A 8 6.61 3.68 -19.15
CA THR A 8 6.07 4.77 -19.99
C THR A 8 6.46 4.58 -21.45
N ARG A 9 7.75 4.38 -21.72
CA ARG A 9 8.26 4.16 -23.08
C ARG A 9 7.63 2.93 -23.73
N LEU A 10 7.50 1.82 -22.99
CA LEU A 10 6.89 0.60 -23.50
C LEU A 10 5.41 0.80 -23.83
N CYS A 11 4.66 1.49 -22.97
CA CYS A 11 3.25 1.82 -23.22
C CYS A 11 3.11 2.66 -24.49
N GLU A 12 3.84 3.78 -24.59
CA GLU A 12 3.80 4.66 -25.76
C GLU A 12 4.18 3.92 -27.06
N GLN A 13 5.21 3.07 -27.03
CA GLN A 13 5.62 2.27 -28.19
C GLN A 13 4.57 1.23 -28.61
N ARG A 14 3.76 0.72 -27.68
CA ARG A 14 2.76 -0.31 -27.93
C ARG A 14 1.40 0.25 -28.31
N THR A 15 1.01 1.39 -27.75
CA THR A 15 -0.34 1.95 -27.92
C THR A 15 -0.36 3.22 -28.77
N GLY A 16 0.79 3.79 -29.11
CA GLY A 16 0.91 5.00 -29.91
C GLY A 16 0.54 6.29 -29.17
N HIS A 17 0.22 6.21 -27.87
CA HIS A 17 -0.09 7.36 -27.03
C HIS A 17 0.34 7.11 -25.58
N ARG A 18 0.43 8.19 -24.81
CA ARG A 18 0.80 8.13 -23.40
C ARG A 18 -0.39 7.68 -22.56
N ILE A 19 -0.25 6.56 -21.87
CA ILE A 19 -1.30 5.97 -21.03
C ILE A 19 -1.23 6.56 -19.61
N PRO A 20 -2.35 6.93 -18.97
CA PRO A 20 -2.38 7.24 -17.55
C PRO A 20 -1.88 6.06 -16.71
N ILE A 21 -0.96 6.31 -15.78
CA ILE A 21 -0.46 5.28 -14.84
C ILE A 21 -0.89 5.65 -13.43
N LEU A 22 -1.48 4.71 -12.72
CA LEU A 22 -1.77 4.88 -11.30
C LEU A 22 -0.69 4.21 -10.46
N VAL A 23 -0.14 4.94 -9.50
CA VAL A 23 0.74 4.40 -8.46
C VAL A 23 0.08 4.64 -7.11
N HIS A 24 0.28 3.73 -6.16
CA HIS A 24 -0.35 3.83 -4.86
C HIS A 24 0.63 3.42 -3.77
N GLY A 25 0.44 4.00 -2.58
CA GLY A 25 1.13 3.53 -1.39
C GLY A 25 0.37 2.42 -0.69
N TYR A 26 0.56 2.35 0.63
CA TYR A 26 -0.13 1.43 1.51
C TYR A 26 -0.92 2.20 2.57
N ASP A 27 -1.98 1.59 3.10
CA ASP A 27 -2.62 2.06 4.32
C ASP A 27 -1.94 1.46 5.56
N TYR A 28 -2.25 1.92 6.77
CA TYR A 28 -1.53 1.59 8.00
C TYR A 28 -1.70 0.13 8.42
N ALA A 29 -0.77 -0.73 7.97
CA ALA A 29 -0.65 -2.13 8.36
C ALA A 29 -0.45 -2.28 9.88
N VAL A 30 -0.83 -3.44 10.42
CA VAL A 30 -0.87 -3.66 11.87
C VAL A 30 0.03 -4.84 12.24
N PRO A 31 1.20 -4.62 12.87
CA PRO A 31 2.16 -5.68 13.22
C PRO A 31 1.73 -6.44 14.48
N ASP A 32 0.59 -7.12 14.44
CA ASP A 32 -0.06 -7.75 15.59
C ASP A 32 0.15 -9.27 15.71
N GLY A 33 1.01 -9.86 14.88
CA GLY A 33 1.36 -11.28 14.91
C GLY A 33 0.36 -12.19 14.21
N ARG A 34 -0.75 -11.68 13.66
CA ARG A 34 -1.67 -12.50 12.87
C ARG A 34 -1.08 -12.85 11.51
N GLY A 35 -0.85 -14.13 11.28
CA GLY A 35 -0.59 -14.68 9.95
C GLY A 35 -1.87 -14.96 9.16
N PHE A 36 -1.70 -15.64 8.04
CA PHE A 36 -2.79 -16.22 7.26
C PHE A 36 -3.04 -17.66 7.69
N ALA A 37 -4.06 -17.86 8.53
CA ALA A 37 -4.53 -19.19 8.90
C ALA A 37 -5.62 -19.63 7.89
N GLY A 38 -5.24 -20.34 6.82
CA GLY A 38 -6.19 -21.15 6.04
C GLY A 38 -6.49 -20.77 4.57
N GLY A 39 -5.50 -20.41 3.74
CA GLY A 39 -5.71 -20.36 2.28
C GLY A 39 -4.47 -20.66 1.45
N TRP A 40 -4.68 -20.83 0.15
CA TRP A 40 -3.80 -21.45 -0.84
C TRP A 40 -2.42 -20.76 -0.98
N GLY A 41 -1.40 -21.22 -0.25
CA GLY A 41 -0.03 -20.73 -0.39
C GLY A 41 0.93 -21.15 0.72
N PHE A 42 2.24 -20.99 0.47
CA PHE A 42 3.36 -21.48 1.31
C PHE A 42 3.93 -20.44 2.29
N LEU A 43 3.35 -19.23 2.37
CA LEU A 43 3.85 -18.13 3.22
C LEU A 43 2.79 -17.74 4.24
N PRO A 44 2.69 -18.43 5.39
CA PRO A 44 1.58 -18.26 6.32
C PRO A 44 1.69 -17.00 7.21
N GLY A 45 2.76 -16.20 7.12
CA GLY A 45 3.03 -15.10 8.05
C GLY A 45 3.21 -15.59 9.51
N PRO A 46 3.25 -14.70 10.51
CA PRO A 46 3.29 -13.23 10.41
C PRO A 46 4.57 -12.71 9.73
N TRP A 47 4.53 -11.47 9.24
CA TRP A 47 5.61 -10.85 8.45
C TRP A 47 6.25 -9.64 9.14
N LEU A 48 5.50 -8.92 9.96
CA LEU A 48 5.98 -7.70 10.63
C LEU A 48 6.40 -7.98 12.08
N GLU A 49 5.54 -8.63 12.88
CA GLU A 49 5.83 -8.89 14.29
C GLU A 49 7.15 -9.63 14.55
N PRO A 50 7.54 -10.67 13.77
CA PRO A 50 8.80 -11.37 14.02
C PRO A 50 10.02 -10.46 13.96
N GLY A 51 10.04 -9.50 13.02
CA GLY A 51 11.11 -8.52 12.90
C GLY A 51 11.15 -7.56 14.09
N PHE A 52 9.98 -7.12 14.59
CA PHE A 52 9.92 -6.29 15.79
C PHE A 52 10.39 -7.04 17.04
N ARG A 53 9.98 -8.31 17.20
CA ARG A 53 10.42 -9.15 18.31
C ARG A 53 11.95 -9.34 18.30
N GLU A 54 12.54 -9.62 17.14
CA GLU A 54 14.01 -9.74 17.01
C GLU A 54 14.75 -8.45 17.46
N LYS A 55 14.10 -7.29 17.31
CA LYS A 55 14.66 -6.00 17.73
C LYS A 55 14.24 -5.57 19.15
N GLY A 56 13.59 -6.44 19.94
CA GLY A 56 13.20 -6.16 21.33
C GLY A 56 11.97 -5.28 21.49
N TYR A 57 11.02 -5.37 20.54
CA TYR A 57 9.77 -4.61 20.54
C TYR A 57 8.52 -5.49 20.73
N GLU A 58 8.65 -6.73 21.19
CA GLU A 58 7.54 -7.67 21.37
C GLU A 58 6.40 -7.09 22.22
N ASP A 59 6.72 -6.48 23.36
CA ASP A 59 5.72 -5.91 24.28
C ASP A 59 5.41 -4.43 24.00
N LYS A 60 5.96 -3.86 22.92
CA LYS A 60 5.86 -2.42 22.61
C LYS A 60 4.85 -2.14 21.50
N LYS A 61 3.61 -2.60 21.64
CA LYS A 61 2.59 -2.54 20.59
C LYS A 61 2.42 -1.15 19.98
N GLU A 62 2.29 -0.12 20.81
CA GLU A 62 2.07 1.26 20.39
C GLU A 62 3.27 1.78 19.59
N VAL A 63 4.49 1.42 20.01
CA VAL A 63 5.73 1.76 19.30
C VAL A 63 5.81 1.04 17.95
N ARG A 64 5.42 -0.24 17.89
CA ARG A 64 5.37 -0.99 16.62
C ARG A 64 4.41 -0.35 15.62
N LEU A 65 3.22 0.04 16.09
CA LEU A 65 2.22 0.72 15.26
C LEU A 65 2.74 2.06 14.73
N ASP A 66 3.37 2.86 15.59
CA ASP A 66 3.94 4.14 15.21
C ASP A 66 5.08 3.98 14.18
N LEU A 67 5.97 3.02 14.38
CA LEU A 67 7.06 2.75 13.43
C LEU A 67 6.55 2.30 12.06
N VAL A 68 5.55 1.41 12.01
CA VAL A 68 4.91 1.00 10.76
C VAL A 68 4.23 2.18 10.08
N LYS A 69 3.52 3.03 10.84
CA LYS A 69 2.89 4.24 10.32
C LYS A 69 3.93 5.20 9.72
N GLN A 70 5.02 5.48 10.44
CA GLN A 70 6.09 6.35 9.94
C GLN A 70 6.76 5.80 8.67
N MET A 71 6.99 4.49 8.60
CA MET A 71 7.52 3.83 7.40
C MET A 71 6.59 4.02 6.20
N ILE A 72 5.28 3.81 6.42
CA ILE A 72 4.26 3.97 5.39
C ILE A 72 4.14 5.43 4.96
N ASP A 73 4.17 6.39 5.89
CA ASP A 73 4.14 7.81 5.57
C ASP A 73 5.33 8.22 4.70
N ARG A 74 6.54 7.81 5.06
CA ARG A 74 7.75 8.05 4.25
C ARG A 74 7.65 7.45 2.85
N PHE A 75 7.10 6.23 2.73
CA PHE A 75 6.88 5.61 1.43
C PHE A 75 5.88 6.40 0.58
N ASN A 76 4.76 6.83 1.16
CA ASN A 76 3.75 7.64 0.49
C ASN A 76 4.30 9.03 0.09
N GLU A 77 5.14 9.66 0.92
CA GLU A 77 5.82 10.93 0.61
C GLU A 77 6.79 10.78 -0.57
N MET A 78 7.54 9.67 -0.62
CA MET A 78 8.43 9.37 -1.74
C MET A 78 7.64 9.23 -3.05
N LEU A 79 6.52 8.50 -3.04
CA LEU A 79 5.65 8.35 -4.23
C LEU A 79 5.05 9.69 -4.67
N GLN A 80 4.58 10.51 -3.72
CA GLN A 80 4.08 11.86 -4.00
C GLN A 80 5.17 12.76 -4.59
N GLY A 81 6.39 12.68 -4.07
CA GLY A 81 7.53 13.41 -4.61
C GLY A 81 7.86 13.00 -6.05
N MET A 82 7.84 11.69 -6.32
CA MET A 82 8.08 11.15 -7.66
C MET A 82 7.08 11.68 -8.69
N VAL A 83 5.78 11.63 -8.42
CA VAL A 83 4.75 12.04 -9.40
C VAL A 83 4.70 13.55 -9.66
N LYS A 84 5.36 14.37 -8.83
CA LYS A 84 5.51 15.82 -9.07
C LYS A 84 6.49 16.15 -10.20
N SER A 85 7.30 15.19 -10.65
CA SER A 85 8.21 15.40 -11.78
C SER A 85 7.42 15.68 -13.07
N PRO A 86 7.77 16.72 -13.85
CA PRO A 86 7.11 17.00 -15.14
C PRO A 86 7.15 15.83 -16.13
N SER A 87 8.18 14.99 -16.05
CA SER A 87 8.31 13.77 -16.88
C SER A 87 7.26 12.69 -16.56
N PHE A 88 6.56 12.82 -15.43
CA PHE A 88 5.55 11.88 -14.94
C PHE A 88 4.17 12.53 -14.81
N SER A 89 3.86 13.55 -15.62
CA SER A 89 2.55 14.22 -15.63
C SER A 89 1.35 13.29 -15.92
N HIS A 90 1.58 12.15 -16.58
CA HIS A 90 0.58 11.09 -16.82
C HIS A 90 0.46 10.09 -15.66
N VAL A 91 1.28 10.22 -14.63
CA VAL A 91 1.31 9.31 -13.49
C VAL A 91 0.59 9.96 -12.33
N LYS A 92 -0.48 9.32 -11.84
CA LYS A 92 -1.24 9.82 -10.69
C LYS A 92 -0.97 8.95 -9.47
N TYR A 93 -0.67 9.60 -8.35
CA TYR A 93 -0.57 8.94 -7.05
C TYR A 93 -1.96 8.83 -6.40
N ILE A 94 -2.24 7.65 -5.85
CA ILE A 94 -3.42 7.36 -5.04
C ILE A 94 -3.01 7.28 -3.58
N ASP A 95 -3.56 8.18 -2.76
CA ASP A 95 -3.43 8.07 -1.31
C ASP A 95 -4.45 7.07 -0.78
N LEU A 96 -3.94 5.94 -0.27
CA LEU A 96 -4.74 4.90 0.35
C LEU A 96 -4.78 5.03 1.87
N ARG A 97 -4.01 5.93 2.48
CA ARG A 97 -3.97 6.08 3.94
C ARG A 97 -5.34 6.51 4.47
N ASN A 98 -5.72 5.96 5.62
CA ASN A 98 -7.03 6.17 6.26
C ASN A 98 -8.23 5.64 5.47
N THR A 99 -8.03 4.71 4.53
CA THR A 99 -9.11 4.00 3.83
C THR A 99 -9.66 2.85 4.69
N LEU A 100 -8.77 2.21 5.46
CA LEU A 100 -9.01 1.07 6.32
C LEU A 100 -9.03 1.50 7.79
N SER A 101 -9.81 0.76 8.57
CA SER A 101 -9.92 0.91 10.02
C SER A 101 -8.56 0.80 10.73
N PHE A 102 -8.39 1.57 11.81
CA PHE A 102 -7.15 1.69 12.57
C PHE A 102 -7.44 1.84 14.08
N GLY A 103 -6.43 1.74 14.94
CA GLY A 103 -6.62 1.88 16.38
C GLY A 103 -7.31 0.64 16.97
N ASN A 104 -8.46 0.78 17.65
CA ASN A 104 -9.13 -0.34 18.30
C ASN A 104 -10.01 -1.18 17.35
N ASN A 105 -10.38 -0.65 16.19
CA ASN A 105 -11.31 -1.30 15.27
C ASN A 105 -10.63 -1.91 14.04
N TYR A 106 -9.29 -1.87 13.95
CA TYR A 106 -8.52 -2.29 12.78
C TYR A 106 -8.86 -3.69 12.25
N LYS A 107 -9.24 -4.62 13.14
CA LYS A 107 -9.63 -5.99 12.75
C LYS A 107 -10.88 -6.05 11.86
N LYS A 108 -11.65 -4.97 11.73
CA LYS A 108 -12.78 -4.89 10.79
C LYS A 108 -12.30 -4.97 9.34
N ASP A 109 -11.25 -4.22 9.03
CA ASP A 109 -10.74 -4.11 7.66
C ASP A 109 -9.45 -4.90 7.43
N TRP A 110 -8.77 -5.41 8.48
CA TRP A 110 -7.53 -6.18 8.36
C TRP A 110 -7.71 -7.65 8.77
N ALA A 111 -7.56 -8.57 7.81
CA ALA A 111 -7.63 -10.01 8.04
C ALA A 111 -6.40 -10.53 8.81
N ASN A 112 -5.23 -9.98 8.51
CA ASN A 112 -3.96 -10.32 9.16
C ASN A 112 -3.05 -9.06 9.22
N GLU A 113 -1.75 -9.22 9.49
CA GLU A 113 -0.84 -8.07 9.64
C GLU A 113 -0.73 -7.17 8.42
N LEU A 114 -0.82 -7.78 7.23
CA LEU A 114 -0.59 -7.11 5.96
C LEU A 114 -1.81 -7.09 5.07
N HIS A 115 -2.79 -7.97 5.22
CA HIS A 115 -3.85 -8.12 4.21
C HIS A 115 -5.19 -7.62 4.73
N PRO A 116 -5.90 -6.79 3.94
CA PRO A 116 -7.27 -6.44 4.22
C PRO A 116 -8.21 -7.66 4.26
N THR A 117 -9.36 -7.51 4.90
CA THR A 117 -10.51 -8.40 4.71
C THR A 117 -11.11 -8.18 3.32
N ALA A 118 -12.06 -9.02 2.89
CA ALA A 118 -12.79 -8.79 1.63
C ALA A 118 -13.42 -7.38 1.58
N ALA A 119 -14.07 -6.95 2.67
CA ALA A 119 -14.63 -5.60 2.81
C ALA A 119 -13.53 -4.51 2.83
N GLY A 120 -12.37 -4.79 3.44
CA GLY A 120 -11.22 -3.89 3.40
C GLY A 120 -10.68 -3.72 1.98
N PHE A 121 -10.54 -4.80 1.22
CA PHE A 121 -10.16 -4.74 -0.19
C PHE A 121 -11.16 -3.95 -1.02
N GLU A 122 -12.47 -4.14 -0.79
CA GLU A 122 -13.51 -3.36 -1.46
C GLU A 122 -13.34 -1.85 -1.21
N ARG A 123 -13.07 -1.44 0.03
CA ARG A 123 -12.78 -0.03 0.36
C ARG A 123 -11.57 0.50 -0.40
N VAL A 124 -10.48 -0.27 -0.45
CA VAL A 124 -9.28 0.09 -1.23
C VAL A 124 -9.64 0.24 -2.70
N THR A 125 -10.28 -0.76 -3.31
CA THR A 125 -10.61 -0.74 -4.74
C THR A 125 -11.56 0.39 -5.11
N ASN A 126 -12.46 0.80 -4.21
CA ASN A 126 -13.33 1.95 -4.44
C ASN A 126 -12.53 3.27 -4.57
N ARG A 127 -11.37 3.40 -3.89
CA ARG A 127 -10.45 4.53 -4.09
C ARG A 127 -9.87 4.52 -5.49
N PHE A 128 -9.44 3.36 -6.00
CA PHE A 128 -8.96 3.22 -7.37
C PHE A 128 -10.05 3.54 -8.38
N ALA A 129 -11.24 2.95 -8.23
CA ALA A 129 -12.38 3.17 -9.13
C ALA A 129 -12.71 4.66 -9.25
N SER A 130 -12.80 5.37 -8.12
CA SER A 130 -13.09 6.81 -8.11
C SER A 130 -12.08 7.67 -8.89
N ILE A 131 -10.81 7.23 -8.97
CA ILE A 131 -9.76 7.93 -9.71
C ILE A 131 -9.81 7.53 -11.18
N LEU A 132 -10.02 6.24 -11.46
CA LEU A 132 -10.17 5.72 -12.82
C LEU A 132 -11.34 6.40 -13.55
N ASP A 133 -12.48 6.59 -12.88
CA ASP A 133 -13.66 7.26 -13.44
C ASP A 133 -13.42 8.74 -13.80
N ALA A 134 -12.38 9.34 -13.21
CA ALA A 134 -11.98 10.73 -13.47
C ALA A 134 -10.80 10.84 -14.46
N LEU A 135 -10.34 9.73 -15.04
CA LEU A 135 -9.36 9.74 -16.12
C LEU A 135 -10.05 10.01 -17.47
N PRO A 136 -9.35 10.69 -18.40
CA PRO A 136 -9.86 10.95 -19.74
C PRO A 136 -9.98 9.68 -20.60
#